data_AF-A0A7S0C8Z1-F1
#
_entry.id   AF-A0A7S0C8Z1-F1
#
_cell.length_a   1.000
_cell.length_b   1.000
_cell.length_c   1.000
_cell.angle_alpha   90.00
_cell.angle_beta   90.00
_cell.angle_gamma   90.00
#
_symmetry.space_group_name_H-M   'P 1'
#
loop_
_entity.id
_entity.type
_entity.pdbx_description
1 polymer ?
#
loop_
_entity_poly.entity_id
_entity_poly.type
_entity_poly.pdbx_seq_one_letter_code
_entity_poly.pdbx_strand_id
1 'polypeptide(L)'
;VFVPEYGLTYEIFCGRQPCKDVIKLKYSVENVLGLSELPAFVAKELGVTVKKDSSGGETNCDGDSNDSIDTNDVKLYLLKGLNTDSGNMATPASYPEMSSTIPASKIDTSTLFNCMAECRTIKTKAELEVMKYTHWVSSMAHVEVMRSAKVGMMEYQLESLFMHHTYTHGGCRHMSYTCVCACGPNPAVLHYG
;
A
#
# COMPACT_ATOMS: atom_id res chain seq x y z
N VAL A 1 1.83 7.84 11.26
CA VAL A 1 2.12 6.50 10.68
C VAL A 1 2.44 5.54 11.81
N PHE A 2 1.90 4.33 11.76
CA PHE A 2 2.22 3.26 12.71
C PHE A 2 3.27 2.34 12.09
N VAL A 3 4.33 2.03 12.83
CA VAL A 3 5.42 1.17 12.37
C VAL A 3 5.52 -0.07 13.27
N PRO A 4 5.80 -1.25 12.69
CA PRO A 4 6.12 -2.41 13.51
C PRO A 4 7.37 -2.14 14.34
N GLU A 5 7.45 -2.74 15.53
CA GLU A 5 8.65 -2.68 16.38
C GLU A 5 9.30 -4.05 16.35
N TYR A 6 10.52 -4.10 15.82
CA TYR A 6 11.24 -5.36 15.66
C TYR A 6 12.30 -5.52 16.75
N GLY A 7 12.46 -6.76 17.23
CA GLY A 7 13.50 -7.10 18.19
C GLY A 7 14.87 -7.28 17.54
N LEU A 8 15.90 -7.41 18.38
CA LEU A 8 17.30 -7.59 17.97
C LEU A 8 17.49 -8.73 16.97
N THR A 9 16.79 -9.86 17.15
CA THR A 9 16.87 -11.00 16.23
C THR A 9 16.52 -10.61 14.80
N TYR A 10 15.45 -9.84 14.60
CA TYR A 10 15.06 -9.39 13.26
C TYR A 10 16.12 -8.46 12.67
N GLU A 11 16.65 -7.53 13.47
CA GLU A 11 17.66 -6.59 12.98
C GLU A 11 18.95 -7.25 12.51
N ILE A 12 19.35 -8.35 13.18
CA ILE A 12 20.52 -9.15 12.79
C ILE A 12 20.35 -9.73 11.39
N PHE A 13 19.16 -10.20 11.02
CA PHE A 13 18.92 -10.89 9.75
C PHE A 13 18.40 -9.97 8.63
N CYS A 14 17.59 -8.98 8.96
CA CYS A 14 16.85 -8.16 8.01
C CYS A 14 17.37 -6.70 7.93
N GLY A 15 18.33 -6.35 8.78
CA GLY A 15 18.86 -4.99 8.89
C GLY A 15 18.15 -4.18 9.98
N ARG A 16 18.87 -3.18 10.48
CA ARG A 16 18.41 -2.32 11.59
C ARG A 16 17.17 -1.52 11.20
N GLN A 17 16.21 -1.43 12.10
CA GLN A 17 15.05 -0.58 11.91
C GLN A 17 15.46 0.91 11.95
N PRO A 18 15.05 1.73 10.97
CA PRO A 18 15.27 3.17 11.03
C PRO A 18 14.60 3.75 12.28
N CYS A 19 15.28 4.67 12.98
CA CYS A 19 14.68 5.34 14.13
C CYS A 19 13.45 6.19 13.70
N LYS A 20 12.54 6.45 14.65
CA LYS A 20 11.27 7.15 14.41
C LYS A 20 11.49 8.52 13.73
N ASP A 21 12.54 9.26 14.09
CA ASP A 21 12.87 10.56 13.49
C ASP A 21 13.29 10.46 12.01
N VAL A 22 14.04 9.42 11.65
CA VAL A 22 14.42 9.18 10.25
C VAL A 22 13.18 8.85 9.42
N ILE A 23 12.25 8.06 9.96
CA ILE A 23 10.97 7.75 9.30
C ILE A 23 10.13 9.02 9.14
N LYS A 24 10.04 9.82 10.20
CA LYS A 24 9.31 11.09 10.24
C LYS A 24 9.80 12.02 9.13
N LEU A 25 11.11 12.22 9.04
CA LEU A 25 11.74 13.05 8.02
C LEU A 25 11.55 12.47 6.61
N LYS A 26 11.80 11.16 6.42
CA LYS A 26 11.75 10.51 5.11
C LYS A 26 10.36 10.58 4.47
N TYR A 27 9.32 10.34 5.25
CA TYR A 27 7.94 10.32 4.75
C TYR A 27 7.21 11.65 4.96
N SER A 28 7.87 12.66 5.54
CA SER A 28 7.28 13.97 5.83
C SER A 28 5.96 13.86 6.61
N VAL A 29 5.93 13.01 7.63
CA VAL A 29 4.77 12.79 8.49
C VAL A 29 4.94 13.45 9.84
N GLU A 30 3.86 13.83 10.50
CA GLU A 30 3.93 14.52 11.80
C GLU A 30 4.32 13.58 12.94
N ASN A 31 3.72 12.38 12.96
CA ASN A 31 3.85 11.42 14.05
C ASN A 31 4.20 10.02 13.53
N VAL A 32 5.13 9.37 14.21
CA VAL A 32 5.52 7.96 13.99
C VAL A 32 5.37 7.23 15.31
N LEU A 33 4.43 6.29 15.37
CA LEU A 33 4.09 5.52 16.57
C LEU A 33 4.33 4.03 16.34
N GLY A 34 4.51 3.26 17.41
CA GLY A 34 4.58 1.81 17.36
C GLY A 34 3.22 1.20 17.06
N LEU A 35 3.18 0.05 16.38
CA LEU A 35 1.93 -0.62 16.02
C LEU A 35 1.10 -1.03 17.24
N SER A 36 1.76 -1.29 18.38
CA SER A 36 1.14 -1.54 19.69
C SER A 36 0.28 -0.37 20.19
N GLU A 37 0.58 0.85 19.76
CA GLU A 37 -0.11 2.08 20.16
C GLU A 37 -1.39 2.32 19.32
N LEU A 38 -1.58 1.59 18.22
CA LEU A 38 -2.68 1.79 17.27
C LEU A 38 -4.07 1.70 17.92
N PRO A 39 -4.42 0.67 18.72
CA PRO A 39 -5.77 0.58 19.30
C PRO A 39 -6.10 1.74 20.23
N ALA A 40 -5.15 2.12 21.09
CA ALA A 40 -5.32 3.21 22.04
C ALA A 40 -5.43 4.57 21.33
N PHE A 41 -4.61 4.78 20.29
CA PHE A 41 -4.67 5.98 19.47
C PHE A 41 -6.03 6.11 18.77
N VAL A 42 -6.49 5.06 18.08
CA VAL A 42 -7.76 5.10 17.36
C VAL A 42 -8.94 5.32 18.31
N ALA A 43 -8.97 4.67 19.47
CA ALA A 43 -10.01 4.87 20.47
C ALA A 43 -10.05 6.33 20.98
N LYS A 44 -8.88 6.91 21.25
CA LYS A 44 -8.75 8.31 21.66
C LYS A 44 -9.27 9.28 20.59
N GLU A 45 -8.82 9.14 19.35
CA GLU A 45 -9.21 10.04 18.25
C GLU A 45 -10.71 9.95 17.90
N LEU A 46 -11.32 8.76 18.07
CA LEU A 46 -12.74 8.56 17.85
C LEU A 46 -13.62 8.96 19.06
N GLY A 47 -13.02 9.36 20.17
CA GLY A 47 -13.72 9.67 21.42
C GLY A 47 -14.42 8.45 22.04
N VAL A 48 -13.89 7.25 21.81
CA VAL A 48 -14.50 6.00 22.31
C VAL A 48 -13.80 5.57 23.61
N THR A 49 -14.56 5.49 24.70
CA THR A 49 -14.04 4.99 25.98
C THR A 49 -13.88 3.47 25.88
N VAL A 50 -12.63 2.99 25.87
CA VAL A 50 -12.35 1.57 26.09
C VAL A 50 -12.80 1.23 27.51
N LYS A 51 -13.81 0.37 27.66
CA LYS A 51 -14.19 -0.15 28.99
C LYS A 51 -12.99 -0.91 29.54
N LYS A 52 -12.28 -0.31 30.50
CA LYS A 52 -11.33 -1.06 31.33
C LYS A 52 -12.13 -2.11 32.10
N ASP A 53 -11.74 -3.37 31.97
CA ASP A 53 -12.14 -4.38 32.93
C ASP A 53 -11.79 -3.88 34.34
N SER A 54 -12.81 -3.86 35.18
CA SER A 54 -12.84 -3.23 36.50
C SER A 54 -11.66 -3.67 37.37
N SER A 55 -10.66 -2.81 37.52
CA SER A 55 -9.79 -2.79 38.70
C SER A 55 -9.18 -1.40 38.92
N GLY A 56 -9.81 -0.65 39.83
CA GLY A 56 -9.24 0.32 40.76
C GLY A 56 -8.36 1.47 40.26
N GLY A 57 -8.83 2.71 40.45
CA GLY A 57 -7.97 3.88 40.70
C GLY A 57 -8.37 5.13 39.92
N GLU A 58 -9.27 5.95 40.47
CA GLU A 58 -9.48 7.33 40.04
C GLU A 58 -8.25 8.19 40.33
N THR A 59 -7.73 8.87 39.31
CA THR A 59 -6.90 10.08 39.49
C THR A 59 -7.36 11.12 38.49
N ASN A 60 -7.95 12.20 39.01
CA ASN A 60 -8.25 13.41 38.26
C ASN A 60 -6.97 14.24 38.13
N CYS A 61 -6.68 14.70 36.92
CA CYS A 61 -5.82 15.86 36.68
C CYS A 61 -6.45 16.72 35.59
N ASP A 62 -6.90 17.90 36.02
CA ASP A 62 -7.34 19.02 35.19
C ASP A 62 -6.17 19.65 34.43
N GLY A 63 -6.41 20.17 33.22
CA GLY A 63 -5.44 21.01 32.52
C GLY A 63 -5.62 21.18 31.00
N ASP A 64 -6.56 22.05 30.63
CA ASP A 64 -6.43 23.15 29.64
C ASP A 64 -5.96 22.89 28.19
N SER A 65 -6.87 23.01 27.23
CA SER A 65 -6.85 23.99 26.11
C SER A 65 -7.97 23.69 25.11
N ASN A 66 -8.86 24.67 24.94
CA ASN A 66 -10.04 24.62 24.08
C ASN A 66 -9.66 24.70 22.59
N ASP A 67 -9.71 23.56 21.92
CA ASP A 67 -10.10 23.46 20.52
C ASP A 67 -11.02 22.24 20.42
N SER A 68 -12.26 22.40 20.89
CA SER A 68 -13.20 21.28 21.01
C SER A 68 -13.70 20.86 19.63
N ILE A 69 -12.93 20.03 18.95
CA ILE A 69 -13.42 19.24 17.81
C ILE A 69 -14.63 18.47 18.35
N ASP A 70 -15.81 18.68 17.77
CA ASP A 70 -16.98 17.86 18.09
C ASP A 70 -16.66 16.42 17.66
N THR A 71 -16.21 15.63 18.64
CA THR A 71 -15.79 14.24 18.41
C THR A 71 -16.94 13.38 17.91
N ASN A 72 -18.20 13.86 17.92
CA ASN A 72 -19.32 13.14 17.34
C ASN A 72 -19.20 12.95 15.82
N ASP A 73 -18.59 13.89 15.11
CA ASP A 73 -18.48 13.84 13.63
C ASP A 73 -17.25 13.10 13.11
N VAL A 74 -16.29 12.77 13.98
CA VAL A 74 -15.09 12.03 13.58
C VAL A 74 -15.47 10.60 13.18
N LYS A 75 -15.03 10.19 11.97
CA LYS A 75 -15.21 8.84 11.42
C LYS A 75 -13.87 8.20 11.06
N LEU A 76 -13.81 6.89 11.23
CA LEU A 76 -12.74 6.05 10.72
C LEU A 76 -13.08 5.55 9.32
N TYR A 77 -12.34 6.04 8.33
CA TYR A 77 -12.51 5.64 6.93
C TYR A 77 -11.64 4.43 6.61
N LEU A 78 -12.26 3.34 6.13
CA LEU A 78 -11.56 2.10 5.75
C LEU A 78 -11.72 1.83 4.26
N LEU A 79 -10.65 1.36 3.64
CA LEU A 79 -10.62 1.07 2.21
C LEU A 79 -11.36 -0.25 1.93
N LYS A 80 -12.62 -0.17 1.49
CA LYS A 80 -13.41 -1.31 1.05
C LYS A 80 -14.18 -0.93 -0.22
N GLY A 81 -14.09 -1.77 -1.24
CA GLY A 81 -14.84 -1.57 -2.48
C GLY A 81 -14.56 -2.64 -3.50
N LEU A 82 -15.45 -2.73 -4.49
CA LEU A 82 -15.37 -3.69 -5.58
C LEU A 82 -14.41 -3.18 -6.64
N ASN A 83 -13.38 -3.96 -6.96
CA ASN A 83 -12.62 -3.79 -8.17
C ASN A 83 -13.46 -4.36 -9.33
N THR A 84 -13.99 -3.49 -10.18
CA THR A 84 -14.91 -3.86 -11.28
C THR A 84 -14.27 -4.74 -12.34
N ASP A 85 -12.95 -4.69 -12.49
CA ASP A 85 -12.23 -5.43 -13.53
C ASP A 85 -12.03 -6.90 -13.12
N SER A 86 -11.73 -7.13 -11.83
CA SER A 86 -11.44 -8.46 -11.29
C SER A 86 -12.60 -9.10 -10.54
N GLY A 87 -13.61 -8.33 -10.15
CA GLY A 87 -14.68 -8.76 -9.24
C GLY A 87 -14.25 -8.92 -7.78
N ASN A 88 -12.98 -8.65 -7.45
CA ASN A 88 -12.44 -8.80 -6.10
C ASN A 88 -12.78 -7.59 -5.21
N MET A 89 -12.93 -7.84 -3.92
CA MET A 89 -13.14 -6.80 -2.91
C MET A 89 -11.82 -6.37 -2.27
N ALA A 90 -11.57 -5.06 -2.20
CA ALA A 90 -10.50 -4.52 -1.37
C ALA A 90 -10.76 -4.86 0.10
N THR A 91 -9.81 -5.55 0.74
CA THR A 91 -9.89 -5.92 2.15
C THR A 91 -9.62 -4.70 3.02
N PRO A 92 -10.56 -4.26 3.88
CA PRO A 92 -10.33 -3.15 4.78
C PRO A 92 -9.27 -3.50 5.82
N ALA A 93 -8.52 -2.49 6.27
CA ALA A 93 -7.58 -2.64 7.37
C ALA A 93 -8.31 -3.06 8.65
N SER A 94 -7.69 -3.95 9.42
CA SER A 94 -8.21 -4.45 10.69
C SER A 94 -7.08 -4.72 11.67
N TYR A 95 -7.40 -4.71 12.96
CA TYR A 95 -6.51 -5.11 14.05
C TYR A 95 -7.32 -5.84 15.13
N PRO A 96 -6.67 -6.62 16.02
CA PRO A 96 -7.36 -7.32 17.10
C PRO A 96 -8.23 -6.37 17.92
N GLU A 97 -9.44 -6.79 18.29
CA GLU A 97 -10.39 -6.03 19.12
C GLU A 97 -11.05 -4.80 18.45
N MET A 98 -10.73 -4.49 17.19
CA MET A 98 -11.33 -3.37 16.47
C MET A 98 -12.87 -3.43 16.44
N SER A 99 -13.44 -4.60 16.19
CA SER A 99 -14.90 -4.79 16.09
C SER A 99 -15.62 -4.69 17.44
N SER A 100 -14.92 -4.93 18.55
CA SER A 100 -15.47 -4.82 19.91
C SER A 100 -15.26 -3.43 20.51
N THR A 101 -14.26 -2.69 20.03
CA THR A 101 -13.88 -1.39 20.59
C THR A 101 -14.45 -0.21 19.81
N ILE A 102 -14.65 -0.32 18.49
CA ILE A 102 -15.15 0.78 17.66
C ILE A 102 -16.62 0.54 17.28
N PRO A 103 -17.54 1.46 17.63
CA PRO A 103 -18.93 1.39 17.16
C PRO A 103 -19.03 1.42 15.64
N ALA A 104 -19.90 0.61 15.05
CA ALA A 104 -20.11 0.59 13.60
C ALA A 104 -20.53 1.95 13.03
N SER A 105 -21.21 2.79 13.82
CA SER A 105 -21.58 4.15 13.44
C SER A 105 -20.38 5.09 13.22
N LYS A 106 -19.22 4.76 13.80
CA LYS A 106 -17.97 5.50 13.65
C LYS A 106 -17.12 5.01 12.47
N ILE A 107 -17.53 3.95 11.78
CA ILE A 107 -16.77 3.37 10.67
C ILE A 107 -17.48 3.68 9.34
N ASP A 108 -16.74 4.27 8.41
CA ASP A 108 -17.17 4.44 7.02
C ASP A 108 -16.32 3.56 6.10
N THR A 109 -16.97 2.63 5.40
CA THR A 109 -16.31 1.76 4.43
C THR A 109 -16.76 2.02 2.98
N SER A 110 -17.58 3.05 2.75
CA SER A 110 -18.19 3.33 1.44
C SER A 110 -17.52 4.49 0.71
N THR A 111 -16.85 5.39 1.45
CA THR A 111 -16.35 6.65 0.89
C THR A 111 -14.93 6.50 0.34
N LEU A 112 -14.01 5.96 1.15
CA LEU A 112 -12.57 6.02 0.86
C LEU A 112 -12.18 5.33 -0.44
N PHE A 113 -12.76 4.16 -0.75
CA PHE A 113 -12.42 3.44 -1.98
C PHE A 113 -12.77 4.24 -3.23
N ASN A 114 -13.97 4.82 -3.27
CA ASN A 114 -14.44 5.59 -4.41
C ASN A 114 -13.61 6.86 -4.61
N CYS A 115 -13.31 7.59 -3.53
CA CYS A 115 -12.45 8.76 -3.60
C CYS A 115 -11.04 8.40 -4.08
N MET A 116 -10.45 7.34 -3.54
CA MET A 116 -9.10 6.90 -3.93
C MET A 116 -9.06 6.40 -5.38
N ALA A 117 -10.08 5.69 -5.84
CA ALA A 117 -10.19 5.23 -7.22
C ALA A 117 -10.23 6.42 -8.18
N GLU A 118 -11.10 7.41 -7.91
CA GLU A 118 -11.23 8.60 -8.73
C GLU A 118 -9.94 9.43 -8.76
N CYS A 119 -9.32 9.67 -7.59
CA CYS A 119 -8.05 10.39 -7.51
C CYS A 119 -6.94 9.70 -8.32
N ARG A 120 -6.90 8.36 -8.36
CA ARG A 120 -5.89 7.59 -9.12
C ARG A 120 -6.18 7.54 -10.62
N THR A 121 -7.40 7.88 -11.06
CA THR A 121 -7.75 7.96 -12.48
C THR A 121 -7.00 9.11 -13.14
N ILE A 122 -6.90 10.26 -12.49
CA ILE A 122 -6.24 11.46 -13.00
C ILE A 122 -4.80 11.54 -12.49
N LYS A 123 -3.83 11.45 -13.40
CA LYS A 123 -2.40 11.38 -13.04
C LYS A 123 -1.85 12.78 -12.80
N THR A 124 -1.10 12.92 -11.72
CA THR A 124 -0.28 14.10 -11.46
C THR A 124 0.87 14.21 -12.45
N LYS A 125 1.48 15.40 -12.55
CA LYS A 125 2.68 15.59 -13.41
C LYS A 125 3.81 14.65 -13.02
N ALA A 126 4.04 14.44 -11.72
CA ALA A 126 5.08 13.53 -11.23
C ALA A 126 4.81 12.07 -11.64
N GLU A 127 3.56 11.60 -11.54
CA GLU A 127 3.19 10.27 -12.00
C GLU A 127 3.34 10.10 -13.51
N LEU A 128 2.99 11.13 -14.30
CA LEU A 128 3.18 11.12 -15.74
C LEU A 128 4.66 11.00 -16.13
N GLU A 129 5.58 11.66 -15.42
CA GLU A 129 7.01 11.51 -15.67
C GLU A 129 7.51 10.09 -15.38
N VAL A 130 7.05 9.48 -14.28
CA VAL A 130 7.37 8.08 -13.98
C VAL A 130 6.79 7.15 -15.04
N MET A 131 5.55 7.38 -15.49
CA MET A 131 4.94 6.59 -16.56
C MET A 131 5.70 6.73 -17.88
N LYS A 132 6.14 7.93 -18.28
CA LYS A 132 6.96 8.12 -19.48
C LYS A 132 8.24 7.32 -19.41
N TYR A 133 8.90 7.32 -18.24
CA TYR A 133 10.10 6.54 -18.01
C TYR A 133 9.84 5.03 -18.17
N THR A 134 8.80 4.49 -17.54
CA THR A 134 8.49 3.06 -17.66
C THR A 134 8.13 2.67 -19.09
N HIS A 135 7.40 3.52 -19.83
CA HIS A 135 7.13 3.30 -21.25
C HIS A 135 8.41 3.29 -22.08
N TRP A 136 9.33 4.22 -21.83
CA TRP A 136 10.62 4.26 -22.53
C TRP A 136 11.44 2.99 -22.27
N VAL A 137 11.56 2.56 -21.01
CA VAL A 137 12.26 1.32 -20.63
C VAL A 137 11.64 0.10 -21.32
N SER A 138 10.31 -0.08 -21.24
CA SER A 138 9.63 -1.22 -21.87
C SER A 138 9.72 -1.18 -23.40
N SER A 139 9.69 0.02 -24.00
CA SER A 139 9.87 0.17 -25.46
C SER A 139 11.27 -0.29 -25.89
N MET A 140 12.31 0.10 -25.14
CA MET A 140 13.68 -0.34 -25.43
C MET A 140 13.86 -1.85 -25.21
N ALA A 141 13.21 -2.42 -24.20
CA ALA A 141 13.19 -3.86 -24.00
C ALA A 141 12.52 -4.61 -25.17
N HIS A 142 11.39 -4.11 -25.69
CA HIS A 142 10.78 -4.67 -26.90
C HIS A 142 11.69 -4.56 -28.13
N VAL A 143 12.38 -3.43 -28.31
CA VAL A 143 13.37 -3.27 -29.40
C VAL A 143 14.49 -4.30 -29.28
N GLU A 144 14.99 -4.54 -28.06
CA GLU A 144 16.03 -5.53 -27.81
C GLU A 144 15.55 -6.96 -28.14
N VAL A 145 14.34 -7.31 -27.69
CA VAL A 145 13.71 -8.59 -28.04
C VAL A 145 13.60 -8.76 -29.56
N MET A 146 13.13 -7.74 -30.28
CA MET A 146 12.99 -7.80 -31.75
C MET A 146 14.34 -7.95 -32.47
N ARG A 147 15.40 -7.31 -31.96
CA ARG A 147 16.76 -7.43 -32.53
C ARG A 147 17.37 -8.81 -32.26
N SER A 148 17.07 -9.39 -31.11
CA SER A 148 17.64 -10.67 -30.66
C SER A 148 16.87 -11.88 -31.18
N ALA A 149 15.58 -11.74 -31.51
CA ALA A 149 14.73 -12.83 -31.94
C ALA A 149 15.24 -13.54 -33.21
N LYS A 150 15.34 -14.87 -33.13
CA LYS A 150 15.79 -15.74 -34.24
C LYS A 150 14.96 -17.02 -34.26
N VAL A 151 14.83 -17.60 -35.46
CA VAL A 151 14.22 -18.93 -35.64
C VAL A 151 14.97 -19.95 -34.77
N GLY A 152 14.20 -20.79 -34.07
CA GLY A 152 14.73 -21.80 -33.14
C GLY A 152 14.86 -21.34 -31.70
N MET A 153 14.65 -20.05 -31.40
CA MET A 153 14.50 -19.58 -30.02
C MET A 153 13.12 -19.92 -29.47
N MET A 154 13.07 -20.21 -28.18
CA MET A 154 11.84 -20.42 -27.43
C MET A 154 11.27 -19.10 -26.92
N GLU A 155 9.95 -19.03 -26.80
CA GLU A 155 9.20 -17.86 -26.29
C GLU A 155 9.74 -17.34 -24.95
N TYR A 156 10.02 -18.22 -23.99
CA TYR A 156 10.56 -17.83 -22.67
C TYR A 156 11.96 -17.20 -22.75
N GLN A 157 12.73 -17.46 -23.81
CA GLN A 157 14.04 -16.82 -23.98
C GLN A 157 13.87 -15.34 -24.34
N LEU A 158 12.81 -15.01 -25.10
CA LEU A 158 12.47 -13.63 -25.42
C LEU A 158 11.88 -12.90 -24.20
N GLU A 159 11.04 -13.59 -23.42
CA GLU A 159 10.59 -13.08 -22.11
C GLU A 159 11.78 -12.76 -21.20
N SER A 160 12.74 -13.69 -21.08
CA SER A 160 13.93 -13.49 -20.27
C SER A 160 14.75 -12.26 -20.70
N LEU A 161 14.88 -12.02 -22.01
CA LEU A 161 15.55 -10.83 -22.55
C LEU A 161 14.79 -9.55 -22.18
N PHE A 162 13.46 -9.54 -22.29
CA PHE A 162 12.64 -8.40 -21.91
C PHE A 162 12.81 -8.06 -20.42
N MET A 163 12.70 -9.07 -19.55
CA MET A 163 12.87 -8.92 -18.10
C MET A 163 14.29 -8.46 -17.73
N HIS A 164 15.30 -9.01 -18.41
CA HIS A 164 16.68 -8.60 -18.21
C HIS A 164 16.88 -7.12 -18.54
N HIS A 165 16.40 -6.68 -19.72
CA HIS A 165 16.57 -5.30 -20.15
C HIS A 165 15.87 -4.32 -19.21
N THR A 166 14.59 -4.58 -18.88
CA THR A 166 13.80 -3.71 -18.00
C THR A 166 14.41 -3.61 -16.60
N TYR A 167 14.97 -4.68 -16.07
CA TYR A 167 15.61 -4.65 -14.76
C TYR A 167 17.00 -4.02 -14.82
N THR A 168 17.91 -4.52 -15.66
CA THR A 168 19.30 -4.09 -15.68
C THR A 168 19.47 -2.65 -16.14
N HIS A 169 18.66 -2.17 -17.09
CA HIS A 169 18.80 -0.81 -17.63
C HIS A 169 17.75 0.15 -17.08
N GLY A 170 16.57 -0.35 -16.73
CA GLY A 170 15.48 0.46 -16.21
C GLY A 170 15.37 0.50 -14.69
N GLY A 171 16.04 -0.39 -13.97
CA GLY A 171 15.83 -0.58 -12.53
C GLY A 171 14.44 -1.16 -12.21
N CYS A 172 13.69 -1.63 -13.20
CA CYS A 172 12.35 -2.18 -13.04
C CYS A 172 12.42 -3.66 -12.65
N ARG A 173 12.63 -3.94 -11.36
CA ARG A 173 12.78 -5.31 -10.84
C ARG A 173 11.57 -6.22 -11.08
N HIS A 174 10.37 -5.66 -11.02
CA HIS A 174 9.12 -6.41 -11.12
C HIS A 174 8.38 -6.08 -12.41
N MET A 175 7.75 -7.09 -13.00
CA MET A 175 6.85 -6.92 -14.13
C MET A 175 5.45 -6.56 -13.65
N SER A 176 4.79 -5.66 -14.37
CA SER A 176 3.43 -5.21 -14.06
C SER A 176 2.39 -6.33 -14.23
N TYR A 177 2.71 -7.31 -15.08
CA TYR A 177 1.94 -8.54 -15.34
C TYR A 177 2.86 -9.60 -15.94
N THR A 178 2.44 -10.86 -16.00
CA THR A 178 3.18 -11.96 -16.65
C THR A 178 3.43 -11.63 -18.13
N CYS A 179 4.65 -11.80 -18.62
CA CYS A 179 4.94 -11.42 -20.00
C CYS A 179 4.22 -12.35 -20.98
N VAL A 180 3.60 -11.77 -22.00
CA VAL A 180 2.98 -12.53 -23.10
C VAL A 180 3.98 -12.58 -24.25
N CYS A 181 4.73 -13.67 -24.36
CA CYS A 181 5.66 -13.93 -25.47
C CYS A 181 5.12 -15.07 -26.31
N ALA A 182 4.36 -14.77 -27.37
CA ALA A 182 3.66 -15.79 -28.15
C ALA A 182 4.13 -15.83 -29.62
N CYS A 183 4.29 -17.03 -30.16
CA CYS A 183 4.64 -17.30 -31.55
C CYS A 183 3.70 -18.35 -32.16
N GLY A 184 3.64 -18.39 -33.50
CA GLY A 184 2.77 -19.32 -34.23
C GLY A 184 1.29 -19.12 -33.87
N PRO A 185 0.56 -20.16 -33.40
CA PRO A 185 -0.87 -20.06 -33.05
C PRO A 185 -1.13 -19.43 -31.66
N ASN A 186 -0.12 -19.36 -30.79
CA ASN A 186 -0.26 -18.90 -29.41
C ASN A 186 -0.78 -17.45 -29.25
N PRO A 187 -0.52 -16.49 -30.17
CA PRO A 187 -1.09 -15.14 -30.08
C PRO A 187 -2.63 -15.09 -30.13
N ALA A 188 -3.30 -16.18 -30.49
CA ALA A 188 -4.76 -16.30 -30.41
C ALA A 188 -5.28 -16.47 -28.97
N VAL A 189 -4.40 -16.74 -27.99
CA VAL A 189 -4.73 -16.85 -26.56
C VAL A 189 -4.36 -15.55 -25.87
N LEU A 190 -5.36 -14.77 -25.43
CA LEU A 190 -5.17 -13.38 -24.96
C LEU A 190 -4.19 -13.24 -23.78
N HIS A 191 -4.26 -14.15 -22.81
CA HIS A 191 -3.38 -14.18 -21.64
C HIS A 191 -2.45 -15.41 -21.72
N TYR A 192 -1.84 -15.65 -22.88
CA TYR A 192 -0.78 -16.64 -23.02
C TYR A 192 0.42 -16.27 -22.15
N GLY A 193 0.96 -17.23 -21.40
CA GLY A 193 2.08 -17.04 -20.48
C GLY A 193 2.13 -18.12 -19.44
#